data_AF-A0A644VXX5-F1
#
_entry.id   AF-A0A644VXX5-F1
#
_cell.length_a   1.000
_cell.length_b   1.000
_cell.length_c   1.000
_cell.angle_alpha   90.00
_cell.angle_beta   90.00
_cell.angle_gamma   90.00
#
_symmetry.space_group_name_H-M   'P 1'
#
loop_
_entity.id
_entity.type
_entity.pdbx_description
1 polymer ?
#
loop_
_entity_poly.entity_id
_entity_poly.type
_entity_poly.pdbx_seq_one_letter_code
_entity_poly.pdbx_strand_id
1 'polypeptide(L)'
;MTEISVGLQAGRKVAIVAAGHTGFSERGSDVVCAGVSALVQALYYGFHEVLKQKELRSSVDKKNAKMSLDWAECPATEGDVLAETIIGSLKEIARVYPDHVRIVEVHVDELDF
;
A
#
# COMPACT_ATOMS: atom_id res chain seq x y z
N MET A 1 -0.44 0.51 15.39
CA MET A 1 -0.61 1.58 14.38
C MET A 1 0.08 1.12 13.11
N THR A 2 -0.67 1.00 12.01
CA THR A 2 -0.16 0.72 10.68
C THR A 2 0.08 2.05 9.97
N GLU A 3 1.28 2.26 9.46
CA GLU A 3 1.61 3.42 8.65
C GLU A 3 1.68 3.02 7.18
N ILE A 4 1.00 3.80 6.34
CA ILE A 4 0.96 3.63 4.90
C ILE A 4 1.57 4.86 4.25
N SER A 5 2.64 4.68 3.49
CA SER A 5 3.28 5.75 2.73
C SER A 5 3.01 5.52 1.25
N VAL A 6 2.48 6.52 0.57
CA VAL A 6 2.22 6.53 -0.87
C VAL A 6 3.29 7.39 -1.55
N GLY A 7 4.06 6.78 -2.44
CA GLY A 7 5.13 7.45 -3.18
C GLY A 7 4.58 8.19 -4.39
N LEU A 8 4.92 9.47 -4.50
CA LEU A 8 4.60 10.33 -5.62
C LEU A 8 5.83 10.59 -6.48
N GLN A 9 5.66 10.49 -7.79
CA GLN A 9 6.64 10.89 -8.80
C GLN A 9 5.94 11.75 -9.85
N ALA A 10 6.36 13.01 -10.00
CA ALA A 10 5.73 13.98 -10.89
C ALA A 10 4.19 14.07 -10.74
N GLY A 11 3.66 13.92 -9.52
CA GLY A 11 2.23 13.96 -9.21
C GLY A 11 1.47 12.64 -9.43
N ARG A 12 2.11 11.61 -9.99
CA ARG A 12 1.58 10.25 -10.13
C ARG A 12 1.89 9.43 -8.89
N LYS A 13 0.94 8.63 -8.42
CA LYS A 13 1.15 7.61 -7.37
C LYS A 13 1.85 6.41 -8.01
N VAL A 14 3.05 6.11 -7.54
CA VAL A 14 3.94 5.10 -8.14
C VAL A 14 4.41 4.02 -7.18
N ALA A 15 4.16 4.20 -5.88
CA ALA A 15 4.58 3.24 -4.87
C ALA A 15 3.66 3.26 -3.65
N ILE A 16 3.66 2.16 -2.92
CA ILE A 16 3.05 2.08 -1.58
C ILE A 16 3.94 1.25 -0.65
N VAL A 17 4.08 1.70 0.59
CA VAL A 17 4.72 0.96 1.67
C VAL A 17 3.76 0.91 2.85
N ALA A 18 3.45 -0.28 3.34
CA ALA A 18 2.62 -0.50 4.53
C ALA A 18 3.45 -1.18 5.62
N ALA A 19 3.69 -0.47 6.72
CA ALA A 19 4.54 -0.91 7.83
C ALA A 19 3.77 -0.96 9.17
N GLY A 20 4.21 -1.82 10.10
CA GLY A 20 3.66 -1.87 11.46
C GLY A 20 2.35 -2.65 11.62
N HIS A 21 1.98 -3.46 10.62
CA HIS A 21 0.75 -4.26 10.62
C HIS A 21 0.82 -5.53 11.49
N THR A 22 1.95 -5.84 12.13
CA THR A 22 2.08 -6.92 13.11
C THR A 22 2.33 -6.37 14.51
N GLY A 23 1.34 -5.67 15.06
CA GLY A 23 1.28 -5.39 16.48
C GLY A 23 0.20 -6.27 17.10
N PHE A 24 0.59 -7.33 17.82
CA PHE A 24 -0.33 -8.07 18.70
C PHE A 24 -1.07 -7.06 19.60
N SER A 25 -2.34 -6.78 19.34
CA SER A 25 -3.15 -5.92 20.20
C SER A 25 -4.65 -6.15 20.01
N GLU A 26 -5.40 -5.75 21.05
CA GLU A 26 -6.81 -5.93 21.39
C GLU A 26 -7.84 -6.22 20.26
N ARG A 27 -8.95 -6.90 20.66
CA ARG A 27 -10.11 -7.23 19.81
C ARG A 27 -10.47 -6.05 18.89
N GLY A 28 -10.25 -6.22 17.58
CA GLY A 28 -10.59 -5.24 16.55
C GLY A 28 -9.39 -4.75 15.73
N SER A 29 -8.19 -4.66 16.32
CA SER A 29 -6.97 -4.25 15.58
C SER A 29 -6.63 -5.26 14.48
N ASP A 30 -6.84 -6.55 14.73
CA ASP A 30 -6.60 -7.62 13.76
C ASP A 30 -7.46 -7.47 12.50
N VAL A 31 -8.69 -6.96 12.63
CA VAL A 31 -9.61 -6.78 11.49
C VAL A 31 -9.16 -5.62 10.61
N VAL A 32 -8.72 -4.51 11.23
CA VAL A 32 -8.22 -3.34 10.48
C VAL A 32 -6.91 -3.68 9.77
N CYS A 33 -5.97 -4.34 10.44
CA CYS A 33 -4.74 -4.82 9.82
C CYS A 33 -5.01 -5.81 8.68
N ALA A 34 -5.95 -6.74 8.87
CA ALA A 34 -6.37 -7.66 7.81
C ALA A 34 -6.96 -6.91 6.60
N GLY A 35 -7.78 -5.89 6.82
CA GLY A 35 -8.33 -5.05 5.76
C GLY A 35 -7.25 -4.31 4.95
N VAL A 36 -6.26 -3.71 5.63
CA VAL A 36 -5.11 -3.07 4.96
C VAL A 36 -4.31 -4.10 4.16
N SER A 37 -3.96 -5.24 4.77
CA SER A 37 -3.20 -6.30 4.11
C SER A 37 -3.92 -6.86 2.88
N ALA A 38 -5.24 -7.06 2.96
CA ALA A 38 -6.04 -7.54 1.84
C ALA A 38 -6.04 -6.55 0.67
N LEU A 39 -6.15 -5.24 0.95
CA LEU A 39 -6.14 -4.21 -0.09
C LEU A 39 -4.76 -4.06 -0.75
N VAL A 40 -3.67 -4.08 0.03
CA VAL A 40 -2.29 -4.06 -0.53
C VAL A 40 -2.03 -5.32 -1.36
N GLN A 41 -2.49 -6.49 -0.91
CA GLN A 41 -2.39 -7.73 -1.67
C GLN A 41 -3.23 -7.69 -2.95
N ALA A 42 -4.41 -7.08 -2.92
CA ALA A 42 -5.25 -6.90 -4.10
C ALA A 42 -4.59 -5.98 -5.14
N LEU A 43 -3.89 -4.92 -4.70
CA LEU A 43 -3.08 -4.08 -5.57
C LEU A 43 -1.98 -4.90 -6.25
N TYR A 44 -1.21 -5.68 -5.47
CA TYR A 44 -0.19 -6.58 -6.02
C TYR A 44 -0.78 -7.53 -7.06
N TYR A 45 -1.88 -8.22 -6.71
CA TYR A 45 -2.53 -9.17 -7.60
C TYR A 45 -3.02 -8.50 -8.89
N GLY A 46 -3.61 -7.31 -8.81
CA GLY A 46 -4.06 -6.58 -9.98
C GLY A 46 -2.92 -6.19 -10.91
N PHE A 47 -1.80 -5.69 -10.39
CA PHE A 47 -0.62 -5.41 -11.22
C PHE A 47 0.01 -6.69 -11.80
N HIS A 48 0.18 -7.73 -10.98
CA HIS A 48 0.93 -8.93 -11.35
C HIS A 48 0.13 -9.90 -12.24
N GLU A 49 -1.10 -10.25 -11.85
CA GLU A 49 -1.88 -11.30 -12.50
C GLU A 49 -2.84 -10.75 -13.55
N VAL A 50 -3.50 -9.62 -13.25
CA VAL A 50 -4.52 -9.05 -14.14
C VAL A 50 -3.87 -8.23 -15.25
N LEU A 51 -3.03 -7.26 -14.87
CA LEU A 51 -2.37 -6.35 -15.81
C LEU A 51 -1.06 -6.92 -16.37
N LYS A 52 -0.52 -7.98 -15.75
CA LYS A 52 0.71 -8.68 -16.19
C LYS A 52 1.91 -7.75 -16.34
N GLN A 53 2.02 -6.77 -15.45
CA GLN A 53 3.11 -5.81 -15.42
C GLN A 53 4.39 -6.49 -14.92
N LYS A 54 5.43 -6.50 -15.74
CA LYS A 54 6.69 -7.21 -15.45
C LYS A 54 7.67 -6.35 -14.66
N GLU A 55 7.48 -5.05 -14.74
CA GLU A 55 8.30 -4.01 -14.14
C GLU A 55 7.88 -3.75 -12.68
N LEU A 56 6.79 -4.37 -12.22
CA LEU A 56 6.35 -4.30 -10.82
C LEU A 56 7.42 -4.89 -9.91
N ARG A 57 7.84 -4.10 -8.93
CA ARG A 57 8.72 -4.55 -7.84
C ARG A 57 7.89 -4.68 -6.57
N SER A 58 8.09 -5.75 -5.83
CA SER A 58 7.45 -5.93 -4.53
C SER A 58 8.38 -6.60 -3.52
N SER A 59 8.16 -6.29 -2.24
CA SER A 59 8.88 -6.90 -1.12
C SER A 59 7.94 -7.12 0.06
N VAL A 60 8.21 -8.19 0.81
CA VAL A 60 7.53 -8.51 2.06
C VAL A 60 8.59 -8.84 3.12
N ASP A 61 8.72 -7.95 4.10
CA ASP A 61 9.54 -8.16 5.29
C ASP A 61 8.65 -8.57 6.45
N LYS A 62 8.62 -9.88 6.72
CA LYS A 62 7.85 -10.45 7.83
C LYS A 62 8.40 -10.07 9.20
N LYS A 63 9.70 -9.79 9.31
CA LYS A 63 10.34 -9.44 10.59
C LYS A 63 9.94 -8.03 11.01
N ASN A 64 9.87 -7.12 10.04
CA ASN A 64 9.54 -5.71 10.27
C ASN A 64 8.08 -5.36 9.95
N ALA A 65 7.24 -6.35 9.61
CA ALA A 65 5.85 -6.12 9.23
C ALA A 65 5.73 -5.06 8.12
N LYS A 66 6.51 -5.21 7.05
CA LYS A 66 6.56 -4.27 5.93
C LYS A 66 6.15 -4.98 4.65
N MET A 67 5.23 -4.37 3.91
CA MET A 67 4.95 -4.73 2.52
C MET A 67 5.21 -3.50 1.67
N SER A 68 5.91 -3.66 0.55
CA SER A 68 6.18 -2.57 -0.39
C SER A 68 5.88 -3.00 -1.81
N LEU A 69 5.29 -2.10 -2.59
CA LEU A 69 5.12 -2.22 -4.03
C LEU A 69 5.61 -0.94 -4.69
N ASP A 70 6.33 -1.09 -5.79
CA ASP A 70 6.85 -0.04 -6.66
C ASP A 70 6.47 -0.37 -8.10
N TRP A 71 5.69 0.52 -8.70
CA TRP A 71 5.22 0.44 -10.09
C TRP A 71 5.59 1.71 -10.87
N ALA A 72 6.63 2.44 -10.45
CA ALA A 72 7.10 3.64 -11.15
C ALA A 72 7.41 3.36 -12.62
N GLU A 73 8.04 2.21 -12.88
CA GLU A 73 8.40 1.74 -14.22
C GLU A 73 7.24 1.04 -14.96
N CYS A 74 6.08 0.86 -14.32
CA CYS A 74 4.90 0.34 -15.00
C CYS A 74 4.21 1.46 -15.82
N PRO A 75 3.66 1.16 -17.01
CA PRO A 75 2.91 2.11 -17.82
C PRO A 75 1.79 2.80 -17.05
N ALA A 76 1.66 4.12 -17.25
CA ALA A 76 0.60 4.94 -16.68
C ALA A 76 -0.72 4.71 -17.44
N THR A 77 -1.42 3.64 -17.10
CA THR A 77 -2.69 3.22 -17.74
C THR A 77 -3.67 2.65 -16.70
N GLU A 78 -4.20 1.45 -16.91
CA GLU A 78 -5.09 0.73 -15.99
C GLU A 78 -4.49 0.53 -14.59
N GLY A 79 -3.15 0.50 -14.48
CA GLY A 79 -2.44 0.44 -13.21
C GLY A 79 -2.72 1.63 -12.31
N ASP A 80 -2.84 2.83 -12.88
CA ASP A 80 -3.12 4.04 -12.10
C ASP A 80 -4.56 4.03 -11.59
N VAL A 81 -5.53 3.57 -12.40
CA VAL A 81 -6.93 3.41 -11.97
C VAL A 81 -7.02 2.41 -10.81
N LEU A 82 -6.31 1.29 -10.90
CA LEU A 82 -6.24 0.30 -9.82
C LEU A 82 -5.60 0.89 -8.56
N ALA A 83 -4.46 1.57 -8.70
CA ALA A 83 -3.75 2.20 -7.59
C ALA A 83 -4.61 3.26 -6.89
N GLU A 84 -5.26 4.15 -7.65
CA GLU A 84 -6.18 5.16 -7.12
C GLU A 84 -7.34 4.53 -6.36
N THR A 85 -7.91 3.44 -6.88
CA THR A 85 -9.01 2.71 -6.24
C THR A 85 -8.59 2.14 -4.88
N ILE A 86 -7.45 1.47 -4.83
CA ILE A 86 -6.95 0.86 -3.60
C ILE A 86 -6.50 1.91 -2.60
N ILE A 87 -5.76 2.94 -3.03
CA ILE A 87 -5.28 4.02 -2.17
C ILE A 87 -6.46 4.81 -1.60
N GLY A 88 -7.48 5.11 -2.40
CA GLY A 88 -8.73 5.71 -1.92
C GLY A 88 -9.42 4.85 -0.86
N SER A 89 -9.48 3.54 -1.06
CA SER A 89 -10.06 2.60 -0.08
C SER A 89 -9.27 2.57 1.24
N LEU A 90 -7.94 2.62 1.17
CA LEU A 90 -7.07 2.72 2.35
C LEU A 90 -7.24 4.05 3.09
N LYS A 91 -7.42 5.16 2.35
CA LYS A 91 -7.75 6.47 2.95
C LYS A 91 -9.07 6.43 3.72
N GLU A 92 -10.08 5.72 3.21
CA GLU A 92 -11.34 5.54 3.95
C GLU A 92 -11.15 4.70 5.23
N ILE A 93 -10.33 3.65 5.20
CA ILE A 93 -9.97 2.90 6.41
C ILE A 93 -9.29 3.82 7.43
N ALA A 94 -8.29 4.61 7.01
CA ALA A 94 -7.59 5.55 7.89
C ALA A 94 -8.53 6.62 8.46
N ARG A 95 -9.51 7.08 7.68
CA ARG A 95 -10.52 8.04 8.13
C ARG A 95 -11.45 7.46 9.20
N VAL A 96 -11.84 6.20 9.07
CA VAL A 96 -12.75 5.51 10.01
C VAL A 96 -12.00 5.02 11.27
N TYR A 97 -10.73 4.63 11.12
CA TYR A 97 -9.88 4.08 12.19
C TYR A 97 -8.56 4.86 12.37
N PRO A 98 -8.62 6.17 12.69
CA PRO A 98 -7.44 7.04 12.73
C PRO A 98 -6.43 6.66 13.84
N ASP A 99 -6.88 6.00 14.89
CA ASP A 99 -6.01 5.50 15.98
C ASP A 99 -5.25 4.22 15.59
N HIS A 100 -5.62 3.58 14.47
CA HIS A 100 -5.05 2.32 14.02
C HIS A 100 -4.29 2.43 12.70
N VAL A 101 -4.69 3.33 11.80
CA VAL A 101 -4.08 3.49 10.48
C VAL A 101 -3.83 4.95 10.17
N ARG A 102 -2.60 5.23 9.73
CA ARG A 102 -2.21 6.52 9.17
C ARG A 102 -1.78 6.33 7.71
N ILE A 103 -2.16 7.27 6.85
CA ILE A 103 -1.69 7.32 5.47
C ILE A 103 -1.07 8.69 5.17
N VAL A 104 0.07 8.68 4.49
CA VAL A 104 0.80 9.88 4.07
C VAL A 104 1.21 9.76 2.61
N GLU A 105 1.27 10.89 1.92
CA GLU A 105 1.85 10.99 0.58
C GLU A 105 3.23 11.64 0.70
N VAL A 106 4.24 11.02 0.10
CA VAL A 106 5.64 11.44 0.16
C VAL A 106 6.25 11.41 -1.23
N HIS A 107 7.38 12.08 -1.44
CA HIS A 107 8.12 11.89 -2.68
C HIS A 107 8.69 10.46 -2.73
N VAL A 108 8.68 9.81 -3.90
CA VAL A 108 9.13 8.41 -4.03
C VAL A 108 10.59 8.22 -3.56
N ASP A 109 11.44 9.23 -3.71
CA ASP A 109 12.84 9.20 -3.26
C ASP A 109 13.00 9.14 -1.73
N GLU A 110 11.93 9.43 -0.99
CA GLU A 110 11.89 9.36 0.49
C GLU A 110 11.44 7.97 0.99
N LEU A 111 11.03 7.06 0.10
CA LEU A 111 10.59 5.72 0.48
C LEU A 111 11.76 4.75 0.61
N ASP A 112 11.75 4.01 1.71
CA ASP A 112 12.65 2.87 1.92
C ASP A 112 11.92 1.56 1.55
N PHE A 113 12.33 0.96 0.43
CA PHE A 113 11.67 -0.22 -0.16
C PHE A 113 12.01 -1.54 0.52
#